data_AF-A0A645G3W1-F1
#
_entry.id   AF-A0A645G3W1-F1
#
_cell.length_a   1.000
_cell.length_b   1.000
_cell.length_c   1.000
_cell.angle_alpha   90.00
_cell.angle_beta   90.00
_cell.angle_gamma   90.00
#
_symmetry.space_group_name_H-M   'P 1'
#
loop_
_entity.id
_entity.type
_entity.pdbx_description
1 polymer ?
#
loop_
_entity_poly.entity_id
_entity_poly.type
_entity_poly.pdbx_seq_one_letter_code
_entity_poly.pdbx_strand_id
1 'polypeptide(L)'
;MQIGSLCGLGKTAPNPVLSTLRYFREEYETHVLKKSCPTGECKALARPEILADKCKGCTACIRKCPVGAITGKVKEVHVLDADKCIKCGACKAACKFGAIAGL
;
A
#
# COMPACT_ATOMS: atom_id res chain seq x y z
N MET A 1 -22.96 27.79 -12.75
CA MET A 1 -23.16 27.21 -14.10
C MET A 1 -22.06 26.19 -14.33
N GLN A 2 -22.37 24.89 -14.44
CA GLN A 2 -21.35 23.87 -14.69
C GLN A 2 -20.90 23.94 -16.16
N ILE A 3 -19.60 24.09 -16.39
CA ILE A 3 -18.99 24.10 -17.72
C ILE A 3 -18.84 22.63 -18.12
N GLY A 4 -19.76 22.12 -18.92
CA GLY A 4 -19.80 20.72 -19.35
C GLY A 4 -20.66 20.55 -20.60
N SER A 5 -20.59 19.36 -21.21
CA SER A 5 -21.34 19.06 -22.44
C SER A 5 -22.84 19.33 -22.26
N LEU A 6 -23.47 19.94 -23.27
CA LEU A 6 -24.84 20.47 -23.17
C LEU A 6 -25.93 19.40 -23.06
N CYS A 7 -25.61 18.14 -23.38
CA CYS A 7 -26.55 17.02 -23.25
C CYS A 7 -26.80 16.65 -21.78
N GLY A 8 -27.95 16.03 -21.48
CA GLY A 8 -28.33 15.65 -20.12
C GLY A 8 -27.30 14.76 -19.41
N LEU A 9 -26.73 13.80 -20.15
CA LEU A 9 -25.63 12.95 -19.66
C LEU A 9 -24.36 13.76 -19.37
N GLY A 10 -24.03 14.73 -20.22
CA GLY A 10 -22.86 15.59 -20.08
C GLY A 10 -22.91 16.47 -18.83
N LYS A 11 -24.11 16.96 -18.50
CA LYS A 11 -24.34 17.76 -17.29
C LYS A 11 -24.18 16.95 -16.01
N THR A 12 -24.52 15.67 -16.01
CA THR A 12 -24.46 14.80 -14.83
C THR A 12 -23.18 13.97 -14.71
N ALA A 13 -22.43 13.82 -15.81
CA ALA A 13 -21.14 13.12 -15.84
C ALA A 13 -20.14 13.54 -14.75
N PRO A 14 -19.98 14.83 -14.37
CA PRO A 14 -19.03 15.22 -13.32
C PRO A 14 -19.56 14.99 -11.89
N ASN A 15 -20.86 14.70 -11.71
CA ASN A 15 -21.46 14.61 -10.39
C ASN A 15 -20.80 13.57 -9.46
N PRO A 16 -20.41 12.37 -9.93
CA PRO A 16 -19.69 11.41 -9.09
C PRO A 16 -18.36 11.96 -8.57
N VAL A 17 -17.62 12.72 -9.38
CA VAL A 17 -16.34 13.31 -8.97
C VAL A 17 -16.59 14.49 -8.02
N LEU A 18 -17.58 15.33 -8.32
CA LEU A 18 -17.90 16.49 -7.48
C LEU A 18 -18.45 16.08 -6.11
N SER A 19 -19.26 15.03 -6.04
CA SER A 19 -19.78 14.50 -4.78
C SER A 19 -18.65 13.86 -3.96
N THR A 20 -17.77 13.08 -4.58
CA THR A 20 -16.65 12.46 -3.84
C THR A 20 -15.65 13.49 -3.33
N LEU A 21 -15.36 14.55 -4.11
CA LEU A 21 -14.55 15.68 -3.64
C LEU A 21 -15.24 16.55 -2.58
N ARG A 22 -16.57 16.48 -2.46
CA ARG A 22 -17.31 17.16 -1.39
C ARG A 22 -17.24 16.38 -0.09
N TYR A 23 -17.47 15.07 -0.14
CA TYR A 23 -17.61 14.24 1.06
C TYR A 23 -16.33 13.57 1.52
N PHE A 24 -15.38 13.31 0.62
CA PHE A 24 -14.18 12.50 0.89
C PHE A 24 -12.88 13.26 0.54
N ARG A 25 -12.91 14.60 0.51
CA ARG A 25 -11.74 15.41 0.12
C ARG A 25 -10.47 15.01 0.86
N GLU A 26 -10.55 14.84 2.17
CA GLU A 26 -9.40 14.53 3.02
C GLU A 26 -8.76 13.19 2.66
N GLU A 27 -9.56 12.21 2.24
CA GLU A 27 -9.09 10.91 1.74
C GLU A 27 -8.29 11.10 0.44
N TYR A 28 -8.82 11.89 -0.51
CA TYR A 28 -8.12 12.22 -1.75
C TYR A 28 -6.81 12.96 -1.48
N GLU A 29 -6.81 13.96 -0.60
CA GLU A 29 -5.62 14.74 -0.27
C GLU A 29 -4.56 13.87 0.43
N THR A 30 -4.96 13.02 1.36
CA THR A 30 -4.06 12.07 2.03
C THR A 30 -3.47 11.06 1.04
N HIS A 31 -4.28 10.56 0.11
CA HIS A 31 -3.85 9.61 -0.90
C HIS A 31 -2.90 10.25 -1.94
N VAL A 32 -3.27 11.42 -2.48
CA VAL A 32 -2.55 12.06 -3.59
C VAL A 32 -1.32 12.84 -3.10
N LEU A 33 -1.46 13.62 -2.02
CA LEU A 33 -0.39 14.48 -1.50
C LEU A 33 0.48 13.74 -0.49
N LYS A 34 -0.12 13.11 0.53
CA LYS A 34 0.63 12.43 1.60
C LYS A 34 1.11 11.03 1.21
N LYS A 35 0.71 10.52 0.05
CA LYS A 35 1.04 9.16 -0.44
C LYS A 35 0.74 8.08 0.60
N SER A 36 -0.37 8.26 1.32
CA SER A 36 -0.84 7.34 2.35
C SER A 36 -2.26 6.90 2.06
N CYS A 37 -2.55 5.61 2.23
CA CYS A 37 -3.90 5.06 2.08
C CYS A 37 -4.48 4.79 3.48
N PRO A 38 -5.47 5.57 3.93
CA PRO A 38 -6.05 5.41 5.26
C PRO A 38 -6.78 4.05 5.43
N THR A 39 -7.35 3.50 4.36
CA THR A 39 -7.98 2.17 4.38
C THR A 39 -6.99 1.01 4.28
N GLY A 40 -5.74 1.28 3.88
CA GLY A 40 -4.71 0.26 3.71
C GLY A 40 -4.87 -0.64 2.48
N GLU A 41 -5.83 -0.37 1.59
CA GLU A 41 -6.13 -1.23 0.44
C GLU A 41 -5.22 -0.98 -0.78
N CYS A 42 -4.68 0.24 -0.91
CA CYS A 42 -3.89 0.62 -2.08
C CYS A 42 -2.49 0.00 -2.05
N LYS A 43 -2.30 -1.10 -2.79
CA LYS A 43 -0.98 -1.75 -2.99
C LYS A 43 0.13 -0.78 -3.42
N ALA A 44 -0.20 0.21 -4.24
CA ALA A 44 0.77 1.21 -4.70
C ALA A 44 1.37 2.04 -3.56
N LEU A 45 0.58 2.33 -2.52
CA LEU A 45 0.99 3.14 -1.37
C LEU A 45 1.40 2.29 -0.15
N ALA A 46 1.27 0.97 -0.24
CA ALA A 46 1.73 0.05 0.80
C ALA A 46 3.23 0.28 1.12
N ARG A 47 3.56 0.29 2.40
CA ARG A 47 4.92 0.48 2.94
C ARG A 47 5.30 -0.73 3.76
N PRO A 48 5.73 -1.82 3.12
CA PRO A 48 6.09 -3.03 3.83
C PRO A 48 7.28 -2.77 4.75
N GLU A 49 7.12 -3.09 6.03
CA GLU A 49 8.16 -2.98 7.05
C GLU A 49 8.27 -4.30 7.83
N ILE A 50 9.48 -4.64 8.26
CA ILE A 50 9.73 -5.77 9.14
C ILE A 50 9.91 -5.26 10.57
N LEU A 51 8.98 -5.63 11.45
CA LEU A 51 9.03 -5.28 12.87
C LEU A 51 10.08 -6.13 13.59
N ALA A 52 11.12 -5.48 14.11
CA ALA A 52 12.21 -6.13 14.81
C ALA A 52 11.73 -6.98 15.99
N ASP A 53 10.74 -6.48 16.75
CA ASP A 53 10.22 -7.12 17.96
C ASP A 53 9.56 -8.47 17.71
N LYS A 54 8.99 -8.66 16.52
CA LYS A 54 8.26 -9.89 16.15
C LYS A 54 9.07 -10.82 15.26
N CYS A 55 10.15 -10.32 14.65
CA CYS A 55 10.96 -11.08 13.70
C CYS A 55 11.92 -12.02 14.42
N LYS A 56 11.65 -13.33 14.37
CA LYS A 56 12.54 -14.38 14.94
C LYS A 56 13.70 -14.82 14.03
N GLY A 57 13.87 -14.18 12.86
CA GLY A 57 14.96 -14.52 11.94
C GLY A 57 14.83 -15.89 11.26
N CYS A 58 13.60 -16.32 10.93
CA CYS A 58 13.33 -17.66 10.36
C CYS A 58 13.63 -17.81 8.86
N THR A 59 14.02 -16.73 8.17
CA THR A 59 14.34 -16.67 6.71
C THR A 59 13.21 -17.06 5.74
N ALA A 60 12.00 -17.35 6.23
CA ALA A 60 10.87 -17.74 5.38
C ALA A 60 10.46 -16.64 4.38
N CYS A 61 10.57 -15.38 4.78
CA CYS A 61 10.29 -14.22 3.94
C CYS A 61 11.28 -14.07 2.78
N ILE A 62 12.57 -14.34 2.98
CA ILE A 62 13.61 -14.30 1.95
C ILE A 62 13.29 -15.31 0.85
N ARG A 63 12.99 -16.57 1.23
CA ARG A 63 12.72 -17.66 0.28
C ARG A 63 11.46 -17.44 -0.57
N LYS A 64 10.51 -16.65 -0.08
CA LYS A 64 9.25 -16.34 -0.77
C LYS A 64 9.28 -15.03 -1.53
N CYS A 65 10.33 -14.22 -1.41
CA CYS A 65 10.46 -12.97 -2.13
C CYS A 65 10.87 -13.25 -3.59
N PRO A 66 10.03 -12.95 -4.60
CA PRO A 66 10.35 -13.22 -6.00
C PRO A 66 11.47 -12.33 -6.55
N VAL A 67 11.69 -11.18 -5.92
CA VAL A 67 12.65 -10.14 -6.36
C VAL A 67 13.86 -10.02 -5.43
N GLY A 68 13.97 -10.88 -4.41
CA GLY A 68 15.09 -10.87 -3.48
C GLY A 68 15.23 -9.57 -2.66
N ALA A 69 14.14 -8.84 -2.43
CA ALA A 69 14.13 -7.55 -1.73
C ALA A 69 14.32 -7.65 -0.19
N ILE A 70 14.60 -8.83 0.36
CA ILE A 70 14.73 -9.02 1.81
C ILE A 70 16.08 -9.62 2.12
N THR A 71 16.83 -8.99 3.02
CA THR A 71 18.16 -9.41 3.46
C THR A 71 18.17 -9.70 4.96
N GLY A 72 18.93 -10.70 5.40
CA GLY A 72 19.08 -11.05 6.81
C GLY A 72 19.67 -12.45 6.98
N LYS A 73 20.29 -12.72 8.13
CA LYS A 73 20.79 -14.06 8.48
C LYS A 73 19.85 -14.76 9.47
N VAL A 74 20.12 -16.04 9.69
CA VAL A 74 19.38 -16.86 10.67
C VAL A 74 19.55 -16.26 12.06
N LYS A 75 18.45 -16.13 12.81
CA LYS A 75 18.36 -15.47 14.13
C LYS A 75 18.61 -13.95 14.15
N GLU A 76 18.78 -13.30 13.00
CA GLU A 76 18.86 -11.84 12.92
C GLU A 76 17.55 -11.22 12.39
N VAL A 77 17.30 -9.97 12.77
CA VAL A 77 16.18 -9.20 12.23
C VAL A 77 16.42 -8.96 10.75
N HIS A 78 15.40 -9.24 9.94
CA HIS A 78 15.48 -9.08 8.50
C HIS A 78 15.17 -7.64 8.11
N VAL A 79 15.84 -7.15 7.07
CA VAL A 79 15.65 -5.81 6.51
C VAL A 79 15.04 -5.94 5.12
N LEU A 80 14.03 -5.11 4.85
CA LEU A 80 13.38 -5.03 3.54
C LEU A 80 13.89 -3.81 2.78
N ASP A 81 14.36 -4.06 1.56
CA ASP A 81 14.77 -3.04 0.60
C ASP A 81 13.53 -2.54 -0.15
N ALA A 82 13.12 -1.30 0.14
CA ALA A 82 11.91 -0.71 -0.41
C ALA A 82 12.01 -0.44 -1.93
N ASP A 83 13.23 -0.18 -2.44
CA ASP A 83 13.47 0.10 -3.85
C ASP A 83 13.32 -1.15 -4.72
N LYS A 84 13.71 -2.31 -4.19
CA LYS A 84 13.50 -3.60 -4.88
C LYS A 84 12.11 -4.18 -4.68
N CYS A 85 11.35 -3.70 -3.70
CA CYS A 85 10.10 -4.33 -3.29
C CYS A 85 8.94 -4.01 -4.25
N ILE A 86 8.42 -5.03 -4.92
CA ILE A 86 7.23 -4.94 -5.79
C ILE A 86 5.89 -5.03 -5.02
N LYS A 87 5.92 -5.00 -3.68
CA LYS A 87 4.72 -4.99 -2.80
C LYS A 87 3.73 -6.13 -3.08
N CYS A 88 4.24 -7.31 -3.43
CA CYS A 88 3.42 -8.47 -3.82
C CYS A 88 2.70 -9.17 -2.66
N GLY A 89 3.07 -8.92 -1.39
CA GLY A 89 2.44 -9.54 -0.22
C GLY A 89 2.91 -10.96 0.12
N ALA A 90 3.74 -11.60 -0.71
CA ALA A 90 4.17 -12.99 -0.51
C ALA A 90 4.92 -13.21 0.82
N CYS A 91 5.73 -12.23 1.23
CA CYS A 91 6.45 -12.29 2.50
C CYS A 91 5.52 -12.24 3.71
N LYS A 92 4.49 -11.38 3.69
CA LYS A 92 3.47 -11.28 4.75
C LYS A 92 2.71 -12.59 4.93
N ALA A 93 2.27 -13.21 3.83
CA ALA A 93 1.60 -14.51 3.86
C ALA A 93 2.50 -15.64 4.40
N ALA A 94 3.81 -15.58 4.14
CA ALA A 94 4.77 -16.57 4.64
C ALA A 94 5.10 -16.40 6.13
N CYS A 95 4.88 -15.20 6.71
CA CYS A 95 5.29 -14.88 8.06
C CYS A 95 4.29 -15.36 9.10
N LYS A 96 4.57 -16.51 9.72
CA LYS A 96 3.74 -17.08 10.81
C LYS A 96 3.71 -16.23 12.09
N PHE A 97 4.63 -15.27 12.24
CA PHE A 97 4.76 -14.44 13.43
C PHE A 97 4.10 -13.06 13.28
N GLY A 98 3.54 -12.74 12.11
CA GLY A 98 2.95 -11.42 11.85
C GLY A 98 3.97 -10.29 11.99
N ALA A 99 5.23 -10.55 11.65
CA ALA A 99 6.33 -9.57 11.78
C ALA A 99 6.42 -8.58 10.61
N ILE A 100 5.56 -8.72 9.59
CA ILE A 100 5.56 -7.84 8.40
C ILE A 100 4.32 -6.96 8.45
N ALA A 101 4.53 -5.66 8.55
CA ALA A 101 3.51 -4.63 8.58
C ALA A 101 3.43 -3.89 7.23
N GLY A 102 2.37 -3.08 7.04
CA GLY A 102 2.25 -2.17 5.90
C GLY A 102 1.96 -2.81 4.53
N LEU A 103 1.40 -4.02 4.54
CA LEU A 103 0.85 -4.79 3.43
C LEU A 103 -0.54 -5.30 3.82
#